data_AF-A0A7W1Q1D6-F1
#
_entry.id   AF-A0A7W1Q1D6-F1
#
_cell.length_a   1.000
_cell.length_b   1.000
_cell.length_c   1.000
_cell.angle_alpha   90.00
_cell.angle_beta   90.00
_cell.angle_gamma   90.00
#
_symmetry.space_group_name_H-M   'P 1'
#
loop_
_entity.id
_entity.type
_entity.pdbx_description
1 polymer ?
#
loop_
_entity_poly.entity_id
_entity_poly.type
_entity_poly.pdbx_seq_one_letter_code
_entity_poly.pdbx_strand_id
1 'polypeptide(L)'
;DHVAALEEAERLSTLLDGLLALARAERTAPLVALDVDASVDDRIDAWRPLAEHSGLGLCREGPRNLAVTATAGAIETLLDAVLDNAVKFTPSGGAVTVTLDADERDVEISVRDTGPGIPPDELERATDRFWRSPAQSSIDGSGLGLAIAARTVELAGGELRLSLPRGGGLRVAARLPRRWPERDAYQQVAQEADR
;
A
#
# COMPACT_ATOMS: atom_id res chain seq x y z
N ASP A 1 -4.92 -34.28 -15.31
CA ASP A 1 -5.20 -34.28 -13.86
C ASP A 1 -4.10 -33.74 -12.96
N HIS A 2 -2.81 -33.78 -13.32
CA HIS A 2 -1.75 -33.19 -12.47
C HIS A 2 -1.67 -31.65 -12.53
N VAL A 3 -1.83 -31.07 -13.73
CA VAL A 3 -1.79 -29.61 -13.94
C VAL A 3 -2.93 -28.90 -13.21
N ALA A 4 -4.16 -29.39 -13.34
CA ALA A 4 -5.32 -28.85 -12.64
C ALA A 4 -5.20 -28.95 -11.10
N ALA A 5 -4.52 -29.99 -10.58
CA ALA A 5 -4.27 -30.13 -9.15
C ALA A 5 -3.22 -29.13 -8.64
N LEU A 6 -2.22 -28.79 -9.46
CA LEU A 6 -1.22 -27.77 -9.13
C LEU A 6 -1.82 -26.36 -9.17
N GLU A 7 -2.62 -26.04 -10.19
CA GLU A 7 -3.33 -24.75 -10.28
C GLU A 7 -4.29 -24.53 -9.09
N GLU A 8 -5.01 -25.58 -8.69
CA GLU A 8 -5.90 -25.48 -7.52
C GLU A 8 -5.11 -25.36 -6.20
N ALA A 9 -3.95 -26.01 -6.09
CA ALA A 9 -3.07 -25.87 -4.92
C ALA A 9 -2.48 -24.45 -4.80
N GLU A 10 -2.05 -23.86 -5.92
CA GLU A 10 -1.57 -22.47 -5.97
C GLU A 10 -2.67 -21.49 -5.58
N ARG A 11 -3.87 -21.68 -6.13
CA ARG A 11 -5.04 -20.87 -5.79
C ARG A 11 -5.39 -20.95 -4.31
N LEU A 12 -5.39 -22.15 -3.72
CA LEU A 12 -5.64 -22.34 -2.28
C LEU A 12 -4.55 -21.69 -1.43
N SER A 13 -3.29 -21.75 -1.86
CA SER A 13 -2.19 -21.03 -1.19
C SER A 13 -2.43 -19.53 -1.20
N THR A 14 -2.74 -18.94 -2.36
CA THR A 14 -3.02 -17.50 -2.46
C THR A 14 -4.21 -17.06 -1.60
N LEU A 15 -5.25 -17.89 -1.52
CA LEU A 15 -6.40 -17.62 -0.64
C LEU A 15 -6.01 -17.70 0.83
N LEU A 16 -5.24 -18.73 1.24
CA LEU A 16 -4.76 -18.88 2.60
C LEU A 16 -3.88 -17.71 3.03
N ASP A 17 -2.93 -17.33 2.18
CA ASP A 17 -2.02 -16.21 2.43
C ASP A 17 -2.79 -14.89 2.57
N GLY A 18 -3.76 -14.66 1.69
CA GLY A 18 -4.64 -13.51 1.77
C GLY A 18 -5.51 -13.48 3.03
N LEU A 19 -6.06 -14.63 3.46
CA LEU A 19 -6.84 -14.73 4.70
C LEU A 19 -5.97 -14.49 5.93
N LEU A 20 -4.75 -15.02 5.96
CA LEU A 20 -3.80 -14.79 7.04
C LEU A 20 -3.36 -13.33 7.10
N ALA A 21 -3.13 -12.68 5.96
CA ALA A 21 -2.83 -11.26 5.88
C ALA A 21 -4.00 -10.40 6.39
N LEU A 22 -5.24 -10.73 5.97
CA LEU A 22 -6.44 -10.05 6.45
C LEU A 22 -6.63 -10.24 7.96
N ALA A 23 -6.48 -11.46 8.48
CA ALA A 23 -6.60 -11.73 9.91
C ALA A 23 -5.55 -10.95 10.73
N ARG A 24 -4.33 -10.79 10.21
CA ARG A 24 -3.30 -9.93 10.82
C ARG A 24 -3.71 -8.46 10.79
N ALA A 25 -4.22 -7.98 9.65
CA ALA A 25 -4.72 -6.62 9.48
C ALA A 25 -5.98 -6.32 10.31
N GLU A 26 -6.71 -7.32 10.80
CA GLU A 26 -7.88 -7.13 11.66
C GLU A 26 -7.53 -7.03 13.16
N ARG A 27 -6.31 -7.42 13.55
CA ARG A 27 -5.89 -7.38 14.95
C ARG A 27 -5.68 -5.93 15.38
N THR A 28 -6.46 -5.49 16.37
CA THR A 28 -6.16 -4.25 17.09
C THR A 28 -4.82 -4.41 17.80
N ALA A 29 -3.88 -3.52 17.48
CA ALA A 29 -2.59 -3.39 18.15
C ALA A 29 -2.38 -1.93 18.55
N PRO A 30 -1.48 -1.65 19.52
CA PRO A 30 -1.15 -0.28 19.87
C PRO A 30 -0.63 0.50 18.64
N LEU A 31 -1.07 1.75 18.51
CA LEU A 31 -0.53 2.65 17.51
C LEU A 31 0.81 3.21 18.01
N VAL A 32 1.81 3.22 17.13
CA VAL A 32 3.16 3.70 17.39
C VAL A 32 3.55 4.74 16.33
N ALA A 33 4.57 5.55 16.64
CA ALA A 33 5.17 6.42 15.65
C ALA A 33 5.96 5.58 14.65
N LEU A 34 5.70 5.76 13.36
CA LEU A 34 6.42 5.10 12.27
C LEU A 34 7.12 6.14 11.40
N ASP A 35 8.35 5.84 11.01
CA ASP A 35 9.09 6.56 9.98
C ASP A 35 8.59 6.12 8.60
N VAL A 36 7.90 7.02 7.90
CA VAL A 36 7.33 6.72 6.59
C VAL A 36 8.43 6.57 5.54
N ASP A 37 9.48 7.37 5.63
CA ASP A 37 10.58 7.33 4.67
C ASP A 37 11.27 5.96 4.70
N ALA A 38 11.64 5.50 5.89
CA ALA A 38 12.30 4.21 6.08
C ALA A 38 11.44 3.04 5.57
N SER A 39 10.18 2.96 6.00
CA SER A 39 9.27 1.89 5.57
C SER A 39 9.03 1.90 4.06
N VAL A 40 8.88 3.08 3.44
CA VAL A 40 8.65 3.20 1.99
C VAL A 40 9.90 2.83 1.20
N ASP A 41 11.07 3.31 1.61
CA ASP A 41 12.35 3.01 0.94
C ASP A 41 12.64 1.50 1.01
N ASP A 42 12.46 0.88 2.18
CA ASP A 42 12.62 -0.56 2.39
C ASP A 42 11.67 -1.40 1.50
N ARG A 43 10.42 -0.95 1.31
CA ARG A 43 9.46 -1.65 0.44
C ARG A 43 9.78 -1.46 -1.03
N ILE A 44 10.18 -0.26 -1.44
CA ILE A 44 10.58 -0.02 -2.82
C ILE A 44 11.77 -0.91 -3.20
N ASP A 45 12.77 -1.03 -2.32
CA ASP A 45 13.94 -1.88 -2.58
C ASP A 45 13.58 -3.37 -2.60
N ALA A 46 12.65 -3.81 -1.77
CA ALA A 46 12.15 -5.19 -1.79
C ALA A 46 11.38 -5.53 -3.08
N TRP A 47 10.59 -4.60 -3.60
CA TRP A 47 9.74 -4.82 -4.79
C TRP A 47 10.42 -4.51 -6.12
N ARG A 48 11.51 -3.74 -6.11
CA ARG A 48 12.25 -3.34 -7.32
C ARG A 48 12.66 -4.53 -8.20
N PRO A 49 13.25 -5.64 -7.68
CA PRO A 49 13.64 -6.76 -8.53
C PRO A 49 12.46 -7.41 -9.27
N LEU A 50 11.31 -7.54 -8.61
CA LEU A 50 10.11 -8.13 -9.21
C LEU A 50 9.48 -7.20 -10.25
N ALA A 51 9.44 -5.89 -9.98
CA ALA A 51 8.98 -4.89 -10.93
C ALA A 51 9.86 -4.89 -12.19
N GLU A 52 11.19 -4.87 -12.02
CA GLU A 52 12.15 -4.93 -13.13
C GLU A 52 12.04 -6.22 -13.94
N HIS A 53 11.86 -7.37 -13.27
CA HIS A 53 11.62 -8.65 -13.93
C HIS A 53 10.33 -8.63 -14.78
N SER A 54 9.31 -7.90 -14.33
CA SER A 54 8.06 -7.68 -15.06
C SER A 54 8.18 -6.60 -16.15
N GLY A 55 9.36 -5.97 -16.30
CA GLY A 55 9.63 -4.90 -17.24
C GLY A 55 8.99 -3.56 -16.86
N LEU A 56 8.84 -3.31 -15.56
CA LEU A 56 8.22 -2.11 -15.01
C LEU A 56 9.26 -1.19 -14.35
N GLY A 57 9.05 0.12 -14.46
CA GLY A 57 9.75 1.08 -13.61
C GLY A 57 9.09 1.21 -12.24
N LEU A 58 9.87 1.19 -11.15
CA LEU A 58 9.39 1.49 -9.80
C LEU A 58 10.17 2.66 -9.19
N CYS A 59 9.46 3.75 -8.88
CA CYS A 59 10.07 4.97 -8.33
C CYS A 59 9.33 5.53 -7.11
N ARG A 60 10.07 6.31 -6.33
CA ARG A 60 9.60 7.11 -5.20
C ARG A 60 9.60 8.59 -5.55
N GLU A 61 8.56 9.30 -5.20
CA GLU A 61 8.46 10.74 -5.31
C GLU A 61 7.87 11.37 -4.03
N GLY A 62 8.06 12.68 -3.87
CA GLY A 62 7.48 13.44 -2.75
C GLY A 62 8.49 13.88 -1.69
N PRO A 63 7.99 14.53 -0.61
CA PRO A 63 8.82 15.04 0.46
C PRO A 63 9.42 13.92 1.31
N ARG A 64 10.33 14.30 2.21
CA ARG A 64 10.98 13.42 3.19
C ARG A 64 10.73 13.89 4.61
N ASN A 65 11.15 13.08 5.58
CA ASN A 65 11.00 13.29 7.02
C ASN A 65 9.53 13.27 7.46
N LEU A 66 8.79 12.29 6.96
CA LEU A 66 7.39 12.07 7.29
C LEU A 66 7.26 10.97 8.34
N ALA A 67 6.38 11.21 9.31
CA ALA A 67 6.03 10.21 10.30
C ALA A 67 4.52 10.14 10.48
N VAL A 68 4.02 8.97 10.84
CA VAL A 68 2.58 8.70 11.05
C VAL A 68 2.37 7.93 12.34
N THR A 69 1.14 7.92 12.82
CA THR A 69 0.71 7.06 13.93
C THR A 69 -0.09 5.88 13.37
N ALA A 70 0.46 4.67 13.43
CA ALA A 70 -0.19 3.46 12.94
C ALA A 70 0.30 2.22 13.70
N THR A 71 -0.30 1.04 13.47
CA THR A 71 0.21 -0.22 14.02
C THR A 71 1.56 -0.58 13.39
N ALA A 72 2.45 -1.20 14.16
CA ALA A 72 3.74 -1.66 13.63
C ALA A 72 3.54 -2.59 12.42
N GLY A 73 4.26 -2.34 11.32
CA GLY A 73 4.11 -3.09 10.08
C GLY A 73 2.97 -2.62 9.15
N ALA A 74 2.23 -1.56 9.52
CA ALA A 74 1.07 -1.10 8.75
C ALA A 74 1.45 -0.55 7.37
N ILE A 75 2.55 0.22 7.28
CA ILE A 75 2.99 0.81 6.01
C ILE A 75 3.44 -0.30 5.06
N GLU A 76 4.17 -1.28 5.57
CA GLU A 76 4.63 -2.45 4.84
C GLU A 76 3.44 -3.27 4.34
N THR A 77 2.48 -3.57 5.21
CA THR A 77 1.26 -4.32 4.86
C THR A 77 0.44 -3.59 3.79
N LEU A 78 0.28 -2.28 3.92
CA LEU A 78 -0.38 -1.43 2.93
C LEU A 78 0.36 -1.49 1.58
N LEU A 79 1.67 -1.24 1.58
CA LEU A 79 2.45 -1.18 0.36
C LEU A 79 2.55 -2.54 -0.32
N ASP A 80 2.76 -3.63 0.42
CA ASP A 80 2.81 -4.97 -0.15
C ASP A 80 1.49 -5.31 -0.86
N ALA A 81 0.35 -5.00 -0.23
CA ALA A 81 -0.96 -5.26 -0.82
C ALA A 81 -1.26 -4.41 -2.07
N VAL A 82 -0.76 -3.18 -2.12
CA VAL A 82 -1.01 -2.27 -3.23
C VAL A 82 0.00 -2.46 -4.37
N LEU A 83 1.28 -2.69 -4.06
CA LEU A 83 2.34 -2.97 -5.02
C LEU A 83 2.15 -4.32 -5.71
N ASP A 84 1.65 -5.35 -5.00
CA ASP A 84 1.28 -6.63 -5.61
C ASP A 84 0.28 -6.42 -6.75
N ASN A 85 -0.80 -5.67 -6.49
CA ASN A 85 -1.77 -5.32 -7.52
C ASN A 85 -1.13 -4.48 -8.64
N ALA A 86 -0.39 -3.44 -8.29
CA ALA A 86 0.20 -2.54 -9.28
C ALA A 86 1.13 -3.29 -10.25
N VAL A 87 2.05 -4.12 -9.75
CA VAL A 87 2.99 -4.89 -10.58
C VAL A 87 2.26 -5.90 -11.46
N LYS A 88 1.25 -6.56 -10.89
CA LYS A 88 0.52 -7.63 -11.57
C LYS A 88 -0.41 -7.14 -12.69
N PHE A 89 -1.01 -5.97 -12.52
CA PHE A 89 -1.96 -5.41 -13.48
C PHE A 89 -1.33 -4.43 -14.48
N THR A 90 -0.09 -3.99 -14.25
CA THR A 90 0.61 -3.10 -15.18
C THR A 90 1.29 -3.90 -16.29
N PRO A 91 1.00 -3.62 -17.58
CA PRO A 91 1.72 -4.23 -18.68
C PRO A 91 3.20 -3.86 -18.71
N SER A 92 4.03 -4.74 -19.26
CA SER A 92 5.46 -4.48 -19.47
C SER A 92 5.71 -3.18 -20.24
N GLY A 93 6.72 -2.41 -19.83
CA GLY A 93 6.99 -1.05 -20.30
C GLY A 93 6.22 0.04 -19.55
N GLY A 94 5.33 -0.33 -18.62
CA GLY A 94 4.64 0.59 -17.72
C GLY A 94 5.48 0.99 -16.50
N ALA A 95 4.85 1.72 -15.59
CA ALA A 95 5.47 2.22 -14.37
C ALA A 95 4.54 2.17 -13.17
N VAL A 96 5.15 2.02 -11.99
CA VAL A 96 4.53 2.16 -10.69
C VAL A 96 5.27 3.24 -9.92
N THR A 97 4.54 4.24 -9.43
CA THR A 97 5.09 5.38 -8.69
C THR A 97 4.49 5.41 -7.30
N VAL A 98 5.35 5.36 -6.27
CA VAL A 98 4.98 5.62 -4.89
C VAL A 98 5.22 7.10 -4.61
N THR A 99 4.16 7.86 -4.36
CA THR A 99 4.23 9.29 -4.05
C THR A 99 3.83 9.54 -2.62
N LEU A 100 4.69 10.25 -1.89
CA LEU A 100 4.40 10.79 -0.58
C LEU A 100 3.94 12.24 -0.71
N ASP A 101 3.00 12.63 0.14
CA ASP A 101 2.61 14.03 0.34
C ASP A 101 2.20 14.22 1.81
N ALA A 102 2.15 15.46 2.28
CA ALA A 102 1.72 15.75 3.64
C ALA A 102 1.11 17.13 3.79
N ASP A 103 0.06 17.22 4.61
CA ASP A 103 -0.50 18.47 5.08
C ASP A 103 -0.27 18.62 6.61
N GLU A 104 -0.94 19.60 7.23
CA GLU A 104 -0.85 19.86 8.67
C GLU A 104 -1.50 18.80 9.57
N ARG A 105 -2.16 17.79 8.99
CA ARG A 105 -2.87 16.75 9.76
C ARG A 105 -2.53 15.35 9.31
N ASP A 106 -2.32 15.15 8.02
CA ASP A 106 -2.16 13.83 7.43
C ASP A 106 -0.89 13.71 6.59
N VAL A 107 -0.39 12.47 6.51
CA VAL A 107 0.54 12.04 5.47
C VAL A 107 -0.25 11.19 4.48
N GLU A 108 -0.11 11.48 3.19
CA GLU A 108 -0.65 10.65 2.12
C GLU A 108 0.46 9.77 1.56
N ILE A 109 0.26 8.46 1.58
CA ILE A 109 1.07 7.46 0.88
C ILE A 109 0.24 6.97 -0.28
N SER A 110 0.67 7.25 -1.51
CA SER A 110 -0.07 6.84 -2.70
C SER A 110 0.77 5.99 -3.63
N VAL A 111 0.14 5.01 -4.25
CA VAL A 111 0.72 4.20 -5.32
C VAL A 111 -0.12 4.42 -6.56
N ARG A 112 0.55 4.79 -7.65
CA ARG A 112 -0.06 4.94 -8.97
C ARG A 112 0.59 3.96 -9.93
N ASP A 113 -0.22 3.19 -10.62
CA ASP A 113 0.23 2.39 -11.76
C ASP A 113 -0.16 3.04 -13.11
N THR A 114 0.39 2.51 -14.20
CA THR A 114 0.02 2.86 -15.58
C THR A 114 -0.69 1.69 -16.29
N GLY A 115 -1.35 0.82 -15.53
CA GLY A 115 -2.11 -0.30 -16.05
C GLY A 115 -3.47 0.12 -16.64
N PRO A 116 -4.37 -0.84 -16.89
CA PRO A 116 -5.69 -0.58 -17.44
C PRO A 116 -6.64 0.14 -16.47
N GLY A 117 -6.29 0.22 -15.18
CA GLY A 117 -7.19 0.71 -14.12
C GLY A 117 -8.36 -0.23 -13.89
N ILE A 118 -9.45 0.27 -13.32
CA ILE A 118 -10.74 -0.45 -13.20
C ILE A 118 -11.88 0.43 -13.71
N PRO A 119 -13.03 -0.15 -14.12
CA PRO A 119 -14.21 0.62 -14.46
C PRO A 119 -14.62 1.61 -13.34
N PRO A 120 -15.03 2.85 -13.65
CA PRO A 120 -15.36 3.84 -12.63
C PRO A 120 -16.47 3.42 -11.67
N ASP A 121 -17.45 2.66 -12.16
CA ASP A 121 -18.57 2.10 -11.38
C ASP A 121 -18.13 0.94 -10.45
N GLU A 122 -16.91 0.44 -10.61
CA GLU A 122 -16.33 -0.62 -9.78
C GLU A 122 -15.46 -0.07 -8.63
N LEU A 123 -15.11 1.23 -8.63
CA LEU A 123 -14.20 1.84 -7.63
C LEU A 123 -14.67 1.64 -6.19
N GLU A 124 -15.96 1.82 -5.92
CA GLU A 124 -16.54 1.70 -4.57
C GLU A 124 -16.45 0.26 -4.04
N ARG A 125 -16.48 -0.73 -4.93
CA ARG A 125 -16.46 -2.15 -4.59
C ARG A 125 -15.05 -2.74 -4.59
N ALA A 126 -14.06 -2.00 -5.09
CA ALA A 126 -12.70 -2.49 -5.24
C ALA A 126 -12.02 -2.83 -3.90
N THR A 127 -12.52 -2.26 -2.80
CA THR A 127 -12.07 -2.58 -1.43
C THR A 127 -12.91 -3.66 -0.75
N ASP A 128 -13.95 -4.19 -1.41
CA ASP A 128 -14.72 -5.32 -0.90
C ASP A 128 -13.87 -6.59 -0.86
N ARG A 129 -14.08 -7.42 0.17
CA ARG A 129 -13.37 -8.69 0.31
C ARG A 129 -13.74 -9.63 -0.81
N PHE A 130 -12.73 -10.32 -1.37
CA PHE A 130 -12.87 -11.28 -2.46
C PHE A 130 -13.38 -10.67 -3.78
N TRP A 131 -13.51 -9.36 -3.85
CA TRP A 131 -13.96 -8.71 -5.05
C TRP A 131 -12.84 -8.70 -6.10
N ARG A 132 -13.22 -8.95 -7.36
CA ARG A 132 -12.34 -8.93 -8.52
C ARG A 132 -13.12 -8.34 -9.69
N SER A 133 -12.47 -7.48 -10.48
CA SER A 133 -13.09 -6.96 -11.70
C SER A 133 -13.35 -8.10 -12.70
N PRO A 134 -14.57 -8.24 -13.25
CA PRO A 134 -14.86 -9.21 -14.30
C PRO A 134 -13.99 -9.00 -15.54
N ALA A 135 -13.59 -7.76 -15.83
CA ALA A 135 -12.72 -7.42 -16.95
C ALA A 135 -11.27 -7.95 -16.78
N GLN A 136 -10.90 -8.36 -15.56
CA GLN A 136 -9.54 -8.79 -15.19
C GLN A 136 -9.54 -10.15 -14.47
N SER A 137 -10.58 -10.96 -14.69
CA SER A 137 -10.75 -12.26 -14.00
C SER A 137 -9.70 -13.30 -14.38
N SER A 138 -9.00 -13.12 -15.51
CA SER A 138 -7.93 -14.00 -15.98
C SER A 138 -6.60 -13.81 -15.25
N ILE A 139 -6.46 -12.78 -14.42
CA ILE A 139 -5.25 -12.49 -13.65
C ILE A 139 -5.41 -13.03 -12.22
N ASP A 140 -4.65 -14.05 -11.85
CA ASP A 140 -4.83 -14.85 -10.62
C ASP A 140 -4.66 -14.06 -9.34
N GLY A 141 -5.69 -13.97 -8.49
CA GLY A 141 -5.57 -13.34 -7.17
C GLY A 141 -6.75 -13.63 -6.26
N SER A 142 -6.55 -13.42 -4.96
CA SER A 142 -7.57 -13.67 -3.92
C SER A 142 -8.67 -12.61 -3.87
N GLY A 143 -8.44 -11.41 -4.42
CA GLY A 143 -9.34 -10.27 -4.25
C GLY A 143 -9.29 -9.68 -2.84
N LEU A 144 -8.21 -9.92 -2.08
CA LEU A 144 -8.07 -9.45 -0.70
C LEU A 144 -7.12 -8.25 -0.55
N GLY A 145 -6.23 -7.98 -1.51
CA GLY A 145 -5.19 -6.95 -1.37
C GLY A 145 -5.74 -5.56 -1.00
N LEU A 146 -6.66 -5.02 -1.79
CA LEU A 146 -7.24 -3.70 -1.52
C LEU A 146 -8.09 -3.67 -0.24
N ALA A 147 -8.73 -4.79 0.12
CA ALA A 147 -9.45 -4.92 1.38
C ALA A 147 -8.50 -4.92 2.60
N ILE A 148 -7.34 -5.57 2.48
CA ILE A 148 -6.26 -5.55 3.49
C ILE A 148 -5.73 -4.12 3.65
N ALA A 149 -5.43 -3.44 2.54
CA ALA A 149 -5.00 -2.04 2.55
C ALA A 149 -6.03 -1.13 3.24
N ALA A 150 -7.30 -1.22 2.85
CA ALA A 150 -8.37 -0.42 3.43
C ALA A 150 -8.49 -0.65 4.94
N ARG A 151 -8.47 -1.92 5.38
CA ARG A 151 -8.57 -2.26 6.80
C ARG A 151 -7.36 -1.79 7.60
N THR A 152 -6.16 -1.90 7.03
CA THR A 152 -4.91 -1.48 7.67
C THR A 152 -4.92 0.02 7.93
N VAL A 153 -5.37 0.81 6.94
CA VAL A 153 -5.50 2.26 7.04
C VAL A 153 -6.59 2.66 8.03
N GLU A 154 -7.74 1.98 7.99
CA GLU A 154 -8.86 2.21 8.92
C GLU A 154 -8.44 2.00 10.39
N LEU A 155 -7.68 0.93 10.69
CA LEU A 155 -7.18 0.67 12.05
C LEU A 155 -6.22 1.74 12.56
N ALA A 156 -5.53 2.45 11.67
CA ALA A 156 -4.70 3.60 12.01
C ALA A 156 -5.49 4.91 12.11
N GLY A 157 -6.82 4.87 11.95
CA GLY A 157 -7.67 6.06 11.96
C GLY A 157 -7.58 6.88 10.67
N GLY A 158 -7.10 6.29 9.59
CA GLY A 158 -6.94 6.91 8.28
C GLY A 158 -8.07 6.60 7.31
N GLU A 159 -7.87 7.02 6.06
CA GLU A 159 -8.80 6.79 4.94
C GLU A 159 -8.04 6.28 3.70
N LEU A 160 -8.56 5.24 3.04
CA LEU A 160 -8.06 4.77 1.75
C LEU A 160 -8.97 5.30 0.63
N ARG A 161 -8.38 5.95 -0.38
CA ARG A 161 -9.09 6.47 -1.55
C ARG A 161 -8.54 5.87 -2.83
N LEU A 162 -9.45 5.51 -3.73
CA LEU A 162 -9.13 5.05 -5.07
C LEU A 162 -9.55 6.11 -6.08
N SER A 163 -8.73 6.32 -7.11
CA SER A 163 -9.03 7.26 -8.19
C SER A 163 -8.41 6.79 -9.50
N LEU A 164 -8.94 7.29 -10.62
CA LEU A 164 -8.47 6.99 -11.96
C LEU A 164 -7.74 8.22 -12.52
N PRO A 165 -6.40 8.23 -12.53
CA PRO A 165 -5.63 9.37 -13.01
C PRO A 165 -5.84 9.63 -14.51
N ARG A 166 -5.62 10.88 -14.91
CA ARG A 166 -5.50 11.20 -16.35
C ARG A 166 -4.31 10.45 -16.93
N GLY A 167 -4.54 9.75 -18.04
CA GLY A 167 -3.54 8.88 -18.69
C GLY A 167 -3.66 7.39 -18.31
N GLY A 168 -4.67 7.00 -17.52
CA GLY A 168 -4.95 5.61 -17.17
C GLY A 168 -4.32 5.17 -15.85
N GLY A 169 -4.47 3.88 -15.57
CA GLY A 169 -4.04 3.23 -14.32
C GLY A 169 -4.99 3.44 -13.15
N LEU A 170 -4.61 2.87 -12.02
CA LEU A 170 -5.27 3.09 -10.73
C LEU A 170 -4.33 3.89 -9.82
N ARG A 171 -4.91 4.79 -9.03
CA ARG A 171 -4.22 5.42 -7.90
C ARG A 171 -4.90 5.03 -6.62
N VAL A 172 -4.16 4.38 -5.73
CA VAL A 172 -4.56 4.03 -4.37
C VAL A 172 -3.83 4.96 -3.42
N ALA A 173 -4.55 5.69 -2.58
CA ALA A 173 -4.00 6.70 -1.68
C ALA A 173 -4.48 6.47 -0.25
N ALA A 174 -3.54 6.21 0.66
CA ALA A 174 -3.79 6.10 2.08
C ALA A 174 -3.45 7.42 2.77
N ARG A 175 -4.43 8.03 3.42
CA ARG A 175 -4.21 9.17 4.32
C ARG A 175 -4.15 8.68 5.75
N LEU A 176 -3.04 8.92 6.41
CA LEU A 176 -2.78 8.49 7.79
C LEU A 176 -2.51 9.71 8.67
N PRO A 177 -2.97 9.70 9.94
CA PRO A 177 -2.70 10.80 10.87
C PRO A 177 -1.20 11.05 10.99
N ARG A 178 -0.81 12.27 10.62
CA ARG A 178 0.58 12.71 10.67
C ARG A 178 1.03 12.79 12.11
N ARG A 179 2.22 12.25 12.36
CA ARG A 179 2.99 12.51 13.57
C ARG A 179 4.11 13.47 13.20
N TRP A 180 4.26 14.53 13.96
CA TRP A 180 5.49 15.28 13.92
C TRP A 180 6.51 14.44 14.65
N PRO A 181 7.70 14.16 14.06
CA PRO A 181 8.81 13.67 14.85
C PRO A 181 8.93 14.62 16.04
N GLU A 182 8.88 14.08 17.25
CA GLU A 182 8.76 14.86 18.48
C GLU A 182 9.74 16.04 18.45
N ARG A 183 9.21 17.24 18.66
CA ARG A 183 9.97 18.49 18.84
C ARG A 183 10.85 18.47 20.11
N ASP A 184 11.05 17.31 20.72
CA ASP A 184 11.64 17.13 22.04
C ASP A 184 13.17 17.27 22.03
N ALA A 185 13.83 17.14 20.88
CA ALA A 185 15.28 17.33 20.80
C ALA A 185 15.73 18.82 20.80
N TYR A 186 14.86 19.77 20.41
CA TYR A 186 15.24 21.19 20.36
C TYR A 186 14.94 21.95 21.67
N GLN A 187 13.95 21.53 22.44
CA GLN A 187 13.61 22.21 23.71
C GLN A 187 14.50 21.80 24.88
N GLN A 188 15.14 20.62 24.84
CA GLN A 188 16.08 20.18 25.87
C GLN A 188 17.42 20.92 25.78
N VAL A 189 17.93 21.17 24.57
CA VAL A 189 19.17 21.94 24.37
C VAL A 189 18.98 23.43 24.71
N ALA A 190 17.80 23.99 24.46
CA ALA A 190 17.49 25.38 24.81
C ALA A 190 17.33 25.61 26.32
N GLN A 191 16.99 24.59 27.11
CA GLN A 191 16.89 24.69 28.58
C GLN A 191 18.22 24.41 29.30
N GLU A 192 19.17 23.74 28.65
CA GLU A 192 20.54 23.55 29.18
C GLU A 192 21.48 24.71 28.83
N ALA A 193 21.21 25.48 27.78
CA ALA A 193 21.99 26.67 27.42
C ALA A 193 21.71 27.90 28.29
N ASP A 194 20.64 27.87 29.09
CA ASP A 194 20.19 28.95 29.99
C ASP A 194 20.40 28.60 31.49
N ARG A 195 21.22 27.58 31.78
CA ARG A 195 21.75 27.26 33.12
C ARG A 195 23.26 27.42 33.17
#